data_AF-A0A1F8PPV3-F1
#
_entry.id   AF-A0A1F8PPV3-F1
#
_cell.length_a   1.000
_cell.length_b   1.000
_cell.length_c   1.000
_cell.angle_alpha   90.00
_cell.angle_beta   90.00
_cell.angle_gamma   90.00
#
_symmetry.space_group_name_H-M   'P 1'
#
loop_
_entity.id
_entity.type
_entity.pdbx_description
1 polymer ?
#
loop_
_entity_poly.entity_id
_entity_poly.type
_entity_poly.pdbx_seq_one_letter_code
_entity_poly.pdbx_strand_id
1 'polypeptide(L)'
;MVNENKIKPMINKSIRGALRESYDLNAQKRDSAVTEEWKIEERSKLSSLFQQEDKRSLLEIGSGPGRDSKFFQDQGFEVVCIDLSPEMVKICRQKGLAAQVMDMADLQFPASSFDAVYSLNSLLHLSKAEFPTVLSRINEIMKPSGLFYLGMYGGHDFEGVWEDDTYTPKRFFSY
;
A
#
# COMPACT_ATOMS: atom_id res chain seq x y z
N MET A 1 14.32 -33.10 -8.17
CA MET A 1 13.19 -32.19 -8.47
C MET A 1 13.06 -31.22 -7.31
N VAL A 2 13.22 -29.93 -7.56
CA VAL A 2 12.98 -28.90 -6.53
C VAL A 2 11.47 -28.74 -6.39
N ASN A 3 10.96 -28.79 -5.15
CA ASN A 3 9.53 -28.73 -4.86
C ASN A 3 8.97 -27.34 -5.25
N GLU A 4 7.99 -27.28 -6.14
CA GLU A 4 7.35 -26.03 -6.60
C GLU A 4 6.80 -25.18 -5.44
N ASN A 5 6.35 -25.81 -4.36
CA ASN A 5 5.88 -25.13 -3.15
C ASN A 5 7.00 -24.39 -2.38
N LYS A 6 8.28 -24.70 -2.65
CA LYS A 6 9.43 -23.94 -2.11
C LYS A 6 9.95 -22.88 -3.08
N ILE A 7 9.70 -23.04 -4.38
CA ILE A 7 10.17 -22.11 -5.42
C ILE A 7 9.37 -20.80 -5.37
N LYS A 8 8.02 -20.87 -5.30
CA LYS A 8 7.17 -19.67 -5.26
C LYS A 8 7.48 -18.74 -4.08
N PRO A 9 7.64 -19.22 -2.83
CA PRO A 9 8.02 -18.36 -1.70
C PRO A 9 9.40 -17.71 -1.87
N MET A 10 10.37 -18.41 -2.48
CA MET A 10 11.70 -17.85 -2.74
C MET A 10 11.66 -16.75 -3.80
N ILE A 11 10.88 -16.95 -4.87
CA ILE A 11 10.66 -15.95 -5.92
C ILE A 11 9.99 -14.70 -5.32
N ASN A 12 8.94 -14.87 -4.52
CA ASN A 12 8.24 -13.74 -3.89
C ASN A 12 9.17 -12.99 -2.93
N LYS A 13 9.98 -13.69 -2.13
CA LYS A 13 10.97 -13.06 -1.25
C LYS A 13 12.00 -12.25 -2.01
N SER A 14 12.47 -12.74 -3.15
CA SER A 14 13.40 -12.01 -4.03
C SER A 14 12.75 -10.78 -4.66
N ILE A 15 11.50 -10.91 -5.12
CA ILE A 15 10.72 -9.81 -5.70
C ILE A 15 10.46 -8.72 -4.65
N ARG A 16 10.02 -9.07 -3.44
CA ARG A 16 9.83 -8.13 -2.34
C ARG A 16 11.14 -7.46 -1.92
N GLY A 17 12.25 -8.20 -1.93
CA GLY A 17 13.58 -7.64 -1.66
C GLY A 17 13.96 -6.54 -2.66
N ALA A 18 13.84 -6.82 -3.96
CA ALA A 18 14.11 -5.85 -5.03
C ALA A 18 13.14 -4.66 -5.00
N LEU A 19 11.86 -4.92 -4.73
CA LEU A 19 10.83 -3.89 -4.58
C LEU A 19 11.14 -2.93 -3.42
N ARG A 20 11.52 -3.47 -2.27
CA ARG A 20 11.92 -2.70 -1.09
C ARG A 20 13.13 -1.81 -1.40
N GLU A 21 14.19 -2.40 -1.94
CA GLU A 21 15.41 -1.66 -2.30
C GLU A 21 15.11 -0.53 -3.29
N SER A 22 14.28 -0.81 -4.29
CA SER A 22 13.84 0.16 -5.30
C SER A 22 13.14 1.37 -4.67
N TYR A 23 12.23 1.14 -3.72
CA TYR A 23 11.56 2.23 -3.01
C TYR A 23 12.46 2.93 -1.99
N ASP A 24 13.34 2.21 -1.29
CA ASP A 24 14.31 2.80 -0.36
C ASP A 24 15.22 3.82 -1.07
N LEU A 25 15.79 3.44 -2.22
CA LEU A 25 16.66 4.29 -3.03
C LEU A 25 15.94 5.55 -3.55
N ASN A 26 14.61 5.49 -3.69
CA ASN A 26 13.80 6.57 -4.24
C ASN A 26 13.00 7.33 -3.19
N ALA A 27 13.11 7.03 -1.89
CA ALA A 27 12.26 7.59 -0.84
C ALA A 27 12.25 9.12 -0.81
N GLN A 28 13.42 9.77 -0.87
CA GLN A 28 13.52 11.23 -0.85
C GLN A 28 12.95 11.89 -2.11
N LYS A 29 13.25 11.33 -3.29
CA LYS A 29 12.66 11.77 -4.56
C LYS A 29 11.14 11.63 -4.52
N ARG A 30 10.67 10.49 -4.02
CA ARG A 30 9.26 10.19 -3.82
C ARG A 30 8.62 11.13 -2.83
N ASP A 31 9.30 11.66 -1.80
CA ASP A 31 8.77 12.63 -0.84
C ASP A 31 8.74 14.08 -1.38
N SER A 32 9.68 14.41 -2.27
CA SER A 32 9.75 15.73 -2.90
C SER A 32 8.87 15.87 -4.14
N ALA A 33 8.34 14.76 -4.67
CA ALA A 33 7.48 14.76 -5.86
C ALA A 33 6.18 15.57 -5.66
N VAL A 34 5.72 16.21 -6.73
CA VAL A 34 4.39 16.84 -6.77
C VAL A 34 3.33 15.75 -6.88
N THR A 35 2.29 15.83 -6.05
CA THR A 35 1.13 14.95 -6.19
C THR A 35 0.27 15.41 -7.36
N GLU A 36 -0.10 14.46 -8.21
CA GLU A 36 -0.98 14.70 -9.35
C GLU A 36 -2.37 15.16 -8.89
N GLU A 37 -2.94 16.14 -9.57
CA GLU A 37 -4.21 16.80 -9.18
C GLU A 37 -5.35 15.80 -8.97
N TRP A 38 -5.48 14.80 -9.85
CA TRP A 38 -6.53 13.78 -9.73
C TRP A 38 -6.43 12.99 -8.41
N LYS A 39 -5.23 12.75 -7.86
CA LYS A 39 -5.07 12.07 -6.56
C LYS A 39 -5.52 12.95 -5.41
N ILE A 40 -5.29 14.26 -5.54
CA ILE A 40 -5.73 15.27 -4.56
C ILE A 40 -7.26 15.31 -4.52
N GLU A 41 -7.89 15.37 -5.69
CA GLU A 41 -9.35 15.33 -5.79
C GLU A 41 -9.91 14.02 -5.23
N GLU A 42 -9.30 12.90 -5.60
CA GLU A 42 -9.76 11.57 -5.22
C GLU A 42 -9.70 11.35 -3.70
N ARG A 43 -8.57 11.63 -3.05
CA ARG A 43 -8.48 11.52 -1.59
C ARG A 43 -9.43 12.48 -0.86
N SER A 44 -9.72 13.64 -1.46
CA SER A 44 -10.67 14.60 -0.89
C SER A 44 -12.10 14.06 -0.94
N LYS A 45 -12.50 13.44 -2.05
CA LYS A 45 -13.81 12.74 -2.16
C LYS A 45 -13.92 11.62 -1.15
N LEU A 46 -12.86 10.81 -1.00
CA LEU A 46 -12.84 9.71 -0.02
C LEU A 46 -12.91 10.20 1.41
N SER A 47 -12.20 11.29 1.75
CA SER A 47 -12.31 11.91 3.07
C SER A 47 -13.74 12.33 3.38
N SER A 48 -14.43 12.98 2.44
CA SER A 48 -15.83 13.36 2.60
C SER A 48 -16.75 12.15 2.78
N LEU A 49 -16.55 11.09 1.98
CA LEU A 49 -17.32 9.85 2.11
C LEU A 49 -17.09 9.19 3.47
N PHE A 50 -15.84 9.07 3.89
CA PHE A 50 -15.47 8.48 5.18
C PHE A 50 -16.07 9.26 6.35
N GLN A 51 -16.14 10.59 6.27
CA GLN A 51 -16.83 11.41 7.28
C GLN A 51 -18.34 11.20 7.27
N GLN A 52 -18.97 11.13 6.09
CA GLN A 52 -20.42 10.87 5.95
C GLN A 52 -20.83 9.50 6.50
N GLU A 53 -19.93 8.52 6.39
CA GLU A 53 -20.14 7.14 6.85
C GLU A 53 -19.60 6.89 8.27
N ASP A 54 -19.32 7.96 9.02
CA ASP A 54 -18.81 7.97 10.40
C ASP A 54 -17.55 7.10 10.61
N LYS A 55 -16.68 7.01 9.60
CA LYS A 55 -15.40 6.30 9.70
C LYS A 55 -14.39 7.15 10.49
N ARG A 56 -13.64 6.51 11.40
CA ARG A 56 -12.64 7.18 12.24
C ARG A 56 -11.25 6.61 12.07
N SER A 57 -11.12 5.29 12.15
CA SER A 57 -9.86 4.55 12.03
C SER A 57 -9.58 4.13 10.60
N LEU A 58 -8.39 4.47 10.09
CA LEU A 58 -7.98 4.25 8.70
C LEU A 58 -6.65 3.51 8.65
N LEU A 59 -6.59 2.42 7.89
CA LEU A 59 -5.32 1.81 7.47
C LEU A 59 -4.97 2.24 6.05
N GLU A 60 -3.78 2.80 5.85
CA GLU A 60 -3.20 2.98 4.51
C GLU A 60 -2.15 1.90 4.21
N ILE A 61 -2.33 1.18 3.10
CA ILE A 61 -1.44 0.10 2.64
C ILE A 61 -0.53 0.60 1.51
N GLY A 62 0.79 0.60 1.74
CA GLY A 62 1.79 1.13 0.82
C GLY A 62 1.77 2.66 0.77
N SER A 63 1.87 3.28 1.95
CA SER A 63 1.72 4.73 2.11
C SER A 63 2.78 5.58 1.42
N GLY A 64 3.88 4.96 0.97
CA GLY A 64 5.07 5.66 0.54
C GLY A 64 5.49 6.68 1.60
N PRO A 65 5.77 7.94 1.25
CA PRO A 65 6.20 8.96 2.20
C PRO A 65 5.05 9.56 3.04
N GLY A 66 3.85 8.97 3.01
CA GLY A 66 2.73 9.32 3.91
C GLY A 66 2.01 10.61 3.55
N ARG A 67 1.94 10.97 2.26
CA ARG A 67 1.21 12.19 1.82
C ARG A 67 -0.29 12.08 2.08
N ASP A 68 -0.89 11.00 1.62
CA ASP A 68 -2.33 10.79 1.76
C ASP A 68 -2.66 10.49 3.23
N SER A 69 -1.82 9.70 3.92
CA SER A 69 -1.89 9.49 5.37
C SER A 69 -1.92 10.81 6.15
N LYS A 70 -1.02 11.75 5.83
CA LYS A 70 -0.97 13.06 6.50
C LYS A 70 -2.20 13.89 6.21
N PHE A 71 -2.68 13.87 4.97
CA PHE A 71 -3.93 14.52 4.61
C PHE A 71 -5.10 13.97 5.44
N PHE A 72 -5.29 12.64 5.52
CA PHE A 72 -6.36 12.04 6.32
C PHE A 72 -6.19 12.35 7.81
N GLN A 73 -4.97 12.29 8.36
CA GLN A 73 -4.72 12.68 9.75
C GLN A 73 -5.16 14.13 10.01
N ASP A 74 -4.87 15.06 9.10
CA ASP A 74 -5.25 16.47 9.21
C ASP A 74 -6.78 16.69 9.08
N GLN A 75 -7.50 15.74 8.50
CA GLN A 75 -8.96 15.71 8.48
C GLN A 75 -9.59 15.05 9.72
N GLY A 76 -8.76 14.63 10.69
CA GLY A 76 -9.21 14.08 11.97
C GLY A 76 -9.38 12.56 12.01
N PHE A 77 -8.84 11.82 11.02
CA PHE A 77 -8.83 10.36 11.05
C PHE A 77 -7.67 9.82 11.92
N GLU A 78 -7.91 8.69 12.58
CA GLU A 78 -6.90 7.90 13.27
C GLU A 78 -6.18 7.01 12.24
N VAL A 79 -5.10 7.54 11.67
CA VAL A 79 -4.39 6.88 10.56
C VAL A 79 -3.26 5.99 11.07
N VAL A 80 -3.31 4.72 10.70
CA VAL A 80 -2.16 3.81 10.69
C VAL A 80 -1.72 3.64 9.25
N CYS A 81 -0.43 3.74 8.98
CA CYS A 81 0.11 3.52 7.64
C CYS A 81 1.19 2.44 7.66
N ILE A 82 1.23 1.63 6.60
CA ILE A 82 2.27 0.63 6.40
C ILE A 82 2.94 0.79 5.05
N ASP A 83 4.23 0.49 5.00
CA ASP A 83 4.97 0.38 3.75
C ASP A 83 6.04 -0.71 3.87
N LEU A 84 6.42 -1.32 2.75
CA LEU A 84 7.49 -2.31 2.72
C LEU A 84 8.87 -1.66 2.92
N SER A 85 9.02 -0.38 2.54
CA SER A 85 10.25 0.40 2.59
C SER A 85 10.49 1.02 3.98
N PRO A 86 11.58 0.65 4.67
CA PRO A 86 11.99 1.33 5.91
C PRO A 86 12.23 2.84 5.75
N GLU A 87 12.77 3.29 4.61
CA GLU A 87 13.02 4.72 4.39
C GLU A 87 11.71 5.51 4.21
N MET A 88 10.69 4.93 3.56
CA MET A 88 9.35 5.52 3.49
C MET A 88 8.71 5.64 4.87
N VAL A 89 8.75 4.57 5.66
CA VAL A 89 8.19 4.55 7.03
C VAL A 89 8.89 5.56 7.92
N LYS A 90 10.21 5.73 7.78
CA LYS A 90 10.98 6.74 8.50
C LYS A 90 10.47 8.16 8.18
N ILE A 91 10.20 8.48 6.92
CA ILE A 91 9.63 9.76 6.50
C ILE A 91 8.23 9.94 7.10
N CYS A 92 7.37 8.92 7.06
CA CYS A 92 6.05 8.98 7.69
C CYS A 92 6.14 9.32 9.19
N ARG A 93 7.05 8.68 9.93
CA ARG A 93 7.26 8.94 11.36
C ARG A 93 7.76 10.36 11.62
N GLN A 94 8.64 10.89 10.77
CA GLN A 94 9.09 12.28 10.86
C GLN A 94 7.93 13.29 10.68
N LYS A 95 6.86 12.91 9.97
CA LYS A 95 5.63 13.70 9.81
C LYS A 95 4.61 13.51 10.94
N GLY A 96 4.93 12.72 11.96
CA GLY A 96 4.04 12.44 13.09
C GLY A 96 2.99 11.35 12.82
N LEU A 97 3.18 10.52 11.79
CA LEU A 97 2.28 9.42 11.46
C LEU A 97 2.62 8.15 12.25
N ALA A 98 1.58 7.40 12.65
CA ALA A 98 1.74 6.04 13.17
C ALA A 98 2.06 5.08 12.02
N ALA A 99 3.35 4.86 11.77
CA ALA A 99 3.84 4.11 10.62
C ALA A 99 4.66 2.85 10.99
N GLN A 100 4.46 1.76 10.25
CA GLN A 100 5.16 0.49 10.45
C GLN A 100 5.72 -0.08 9.15
N VAL A 101 6.89 -0.73 9.23
CA VAL A 101 7.41 -1.52 8.11
C VAL A 101 6.65 -2.83 8.10
N MET A 102 5.91 -3.11 7.03
CA MET A 102 5.08 -4.32 6.91
C MET A 102 4.92 -4.70 5.45
N ASP A 103 4.95 -6.01 5.17
CA ASP A 103 4.57 -6.54 3.86
C ASP A 103 3.05 -6.58 3.77
N MET A 104 2.48 -6.02 2.70
CA MET A 104 1.05 -6.05 2.46
C MET A 104 0.50 -7.48 2.27
N ALA A 105 1.38 -8.46 1.97
CA ALA A 105 1.03 -9.88 1.91
C ALA A 105 0.90 -10.55 3.29
N ASP A 106 1.34 -9.89 4.38
CA ASP A 106 1.30 -10.40 5.75
C ASP A 106 0.82 -9.29 6.71
N LEU A 107 -0.47 -8.93 6.62
CA LEU A 107 -1.07 -7.89 7.45
C LEU A 107 -1.29 -8.39 8.89
N GLN A 108 -0.56 -7.81 9.84
CA GLN A 108 -0.50 -8.27 11.24
C GLN A 108 -1.39 -7.44 12.18
N PHE A 109 -2.64 -7.18 11.78
CA PHE A 109 -3.63 -6.46 12.59
C PHE A 109 -4.72 -7.39 13.16
N PRO A 110 -5.27 -7.12 14.34
CA PRO A 110 -6.44 -7.85 14.82
C PRO A 110 -7.63 -7.73 13.83
N ALA A 111 -8.52 -8.72 13.85
CA ALA A 111 -9.77 -8.63 13.11
C ALA A 111 -10.59 -7.39 13.57
N SER A 112 -11.34 -6.78 12.65
CA SER A 112 -12.22 -5.64 12.97
C SER A 112 -11.50 -4.45 13.63
N SER A 113 -10.29 -4.13 13.18
CA SER A 113 -9.49 -3.01 13.67
C SER A 113 -9.84 -1.67 13.03
N PHE A 114 -10.19 -1.66 11.74
CA PHE A 114 -10.29 -0.43 10.95
C PHE A 114 -11.69 -0.18 10.40
N ASP A 115 -12.14 1.08 10.44
CA ASP A 115 -13.37 1.54 9.80
C ASP A 115 -13.19 1.66 8.28
N ALA A 116 -11.98 1.97 7.82
CA ALA A 116 -11.64 2.04 6.42
C ALA A 116 -10.22 1.54 6.13
N VAL A 117 -10.02 1.03 4.91
CA VAL A 117 -8.71 0.68 4.34
C VAL A 117 -8.55 1.41 3.02
N TYR A 118 -7.39 2.05 2.84
CA TYR A 118 -7.03 2.80 1.65
C TYR A 118 -5.75 2.24 1.03
N SER A 119 -5.77 1.98 -0.27
CA SER A 119 -4.58 1.62 -1.04
C SER A 119 -4.64 2.26 -2.42
N LEU A 120 -3.67 3.11 -2.73
CA LEU A 120 -3.53 3.72 -4.06
C LEU A 120 -2.17 3.37 -4.67
N ASN A 121 -2.21 2.67 -5.81
CA ASN A 121 -1.04 2.24 -6.58
C ASN A 121 -0.03 1.42 -5.78
N SER A 122 -0.52 0.56 -4.88
CA SER A 122 0.29 -0.29 -4.00
C SER A 122 0.07 -1.79 -4.23
N LEU A 123 -1.19 -2.26 -4.20
CA LEU A 123 -1.49 -3.70 -4.38
C LEU A 123 -1.13 -4.26 -5.77
N LEU A 124 -0.82 -3.41 -6.74
CA LEU A 124 -0.25 -3.78 -8.05
C LEU A 124 1.13 -4.42 -7.96
N HIS A 125 1.75 -4.45 -6.78
CA HIS A 125 2.99 -5.18 -6.52
C HIS A 125 2.77 -6.61 -5.98
N LEU A 126 1.53 -7.02 -5.72
CA LEU A 126 1.19 -8.40 -5.39
C LEU A 126 1.18 -9.26 -6.65
N SER A 127 1.58 -10.52 -6.53
CA SER A 127 1.26 -11.51 -7.56
C SER A 127 -0.26 -11.78 -7.60
N LYS A 128 -0.77 -12.19 -8.76
CA LYS A 128 -2.16 -12.64 -8.94
C LYS A 128 -2.54 -13.74 -7.96
N ALA A 129 -1.58 -14.59 -7.60
CA ALA A 129 -1.77 -15.67 -6.63
C ALA A 129 -1.92 -15.17 -5.18
N GLU A 130 -1.31 -14.05 -4.82
CA GLU A 130 -1.40 -13.46 -3.47
C GLU A 130 -2.68 -12.64 -3.30
N PHE A 131 -3.22 -12.08 -4.39
CA PHE A 131 -4.32 -11.13 -4.35
C PHE A 131 -5.55 -11.62 -3.57
N PRO A 132 -6.08 -12.85 -3.80
CA PRO A 132 -7.26 -13.34 -3.06
C PRO A 132 -7.02 -13.44 -1.55
N THR A 133 -5.83 -13.90 -1.15
CA THR A 133 -5.47 -14.02 0.27
C THR A 133 -5.35 -12.65 0.92
N VAL A 134 -4.74 -11.67 0.24
CA VAL A 134 -4.63 -10.31 0.76
C VAL A 134 -5.99 -9.63 0.85
N LEU A 135 -6.87 -9.78 -0.15
CA LEU A 135 -8.23 -9.24 -0.08
C LEU A 135 -9.05 -9.86 1.05
N SER A 136 -8.94 -11.17 1.26
CA SER A 136 -9.56 -11.85 2.40
C SER A 136 -9.06 -11.28 3.72
N ARG A 137 -7.74 -11.05 3.82
CA ARG A 137 -7.14 -10.47 5.02
C ARG A 137 -7.56 -9.02 5.25
N ILE A 138 -7.65 -8.21 4.20
CA ILE A 138 -8.19 -6.83 4.26
C ILE A 138 -9.63 -6.85 4.78
N ASN A 139 -10.46 -7.78 4.29
CA ASN A 139 -11.83 -7.94 4.76
C ASN A 139 -11.89 -8.29 6.26
N GLU A 140 -11.02 -9.18 6.74
CA GLU A 140 -10.99 -9.59 8.15
C GLU A 140 -10.61 -8.46 9.11
N ILE A 141 -9.61 -7.65 8.75
CA ILE A 141 -9.14 -6.53 9.59
C ILE A 141 -10.08 -5.33 9.56
N MET A 142 -11.01 -5.28 8.59
CA MET A 142 -12.06 -4.27 8.57
C MET A 142 -13.17 -4.61 9.55
N LYS A 143 -13.73 -3.57 10.18
CA LYS A 143 -14.95 -3.69 10.98
C LYS A 143 -16.15 -4.02 10.07
N PRO A 144 -17.25 -4.56 10.63
CA PRO A 144 -18.51 -4.64 9.91
C PRO A 144 -18.88 -3.29 9.28
N SER A 145 -19.34 -3.30 8.02
CA SER A 145 -19.62 -2.08 7.24
C SER A 145 -18.41 -1.17 7.02
N GLY A 146 -17.19 -1.70 7.13
CA GLY A 146 -15.96 -1.01 6.78
C GLY A 146 -15.85 -0.76 5.27
N LEU A 147 -15.14 0.31 4.91
CA LEU A 147 -14.96 0.69 3.51
C LEU A 147 -13.54 0.39 3.03
N PHE A 148 -13.43 -0.25 1.87
CA PHE A 148 -12.15 -0.48 1.21
C PHE A 148 -12.06 0.33 -0.08
N TYR A 149 -11.03 1.18 -0.19
CA TYR A 149 -10.67 1.86 -1.42
C TYR A 149 -9.44 1.21 -2.05
N LEU A 150 -9.57 0.83 -3.33
CA LEU A 150 -8.51 0.30 -4.15
C LEU A 150 -8.36 1.12 -5.43
N GLY A 151 -7.25 1.84 -5.54
CA GLY A 151 -6.81 2.46 -6.78
C GLY A 151 -5.59 1.73 -7.35
N MET A 152 -5.64 1.33 -8.61
CA MET A 152 -4.54 0.67 -9.33
C MET A 152 -4.49 1.19 -10.76
N TYR A 153 -3.34 1.03 -11.42
CA TYR A 153 -3.27 1.18 -12.86
C TYR A 153 -4.08 0.08 -13.55
N GLY A 154 -4.83 0.47 -14.59
CA GLY A 154 -5.44 -0.48 -15.52
C GLY A 154 -4.56 -0.67 -16.75
N GLY A 155 -4.79 -1.73 -17.51
CA GLY A 155 -4.02 -2.02 -18.71
C GLY A 155 -4.37 -3.38 -19.32
N HIS A 156 -3.43 -3.92 -20.08
CA HIS A 156 -3.49 -5.31 -20.54
C HIS A 156 -2.98 -6.24 -19.45
N ASP A 157 -3.48 -7.48 -19.47
CA ASP A 157 -3.10 -8.54 -18.53
C ASP A 157 -1.58 -8.73 -18.48
N PHE A 158 -0.96 -8.41 -17.35
CA PHE A 158 0.47 -8.47 -17.12
C PHE A 158 0.80 -8.98 -15.72
N GLU A 159 1.88 -9.75 -15.60
CA GLU A 159 2.47 -10.14 -14.32
C GLU A 159 3.97 -10.34 -14.52
N GLY A 160 4.80 -9.53 -13.85
CA GLY A 160 6.24 -9.64 -13.98
C GLY A 160 7.00 -8.37 -13.58
N VAL A 161 8.32 -8.40 -13.75
CA VAL A 161 9.14 -7.19 -13.63
C VAL A 161 8.90 -6.33 -14.88
N TRP A 162 8.55 -5.07 -14.68
CA TRP A 162 8.31 -4.15 -15.80
C TRP A 162 9.64 -3.68 -16.37
N GLU A 163 9.98 -4.10 -17.59
CA GLU A 163 11.29 -3.85 -18.18
C GLU A 163 11.55 -2.37 -18.50
N ASP A 164 10.49 -1.58 -18.73
CA ASP A 164 10.59 -0.14 -18.97
C ASP A 164 10.44 0.68 -17.68
N ASP A 165 10.53 0.05 -16.50
CA ASP A 165 10.46 0.76 -15.22
C ASP A 165 11.70 1.64 -15.05
N THR A 166 11.45 2.91 -14.73
CA THR A 166 12.51 3.91 -14.50
C THR A 166 13.23 3.72 -13.15
N TYR A 167 12.74 2.81 -12.31
CA TYR A 167 13.32 2.49 -11.02
C TYR A 167 14.42 1.44 -11.17
N THR A 168 15.41 1.48 -10.28
CA THR A 168 16.45 0.46 -10.14
C THR A 168 16.58 0.08 -8.67
N PRO A 169 16.42 -1.20 -8.30
CA PRO A 169 15.97 -2.31 -9.14
C PRO A 169 14.59 -2.07 -9.78
N LYS A 170 14.36 -2.69 -10.95
CA LYS A 170 13.05 -2.62 -11.63
C LYS A 170 11.99 -3.31 -10.77
N ARG A 171 10.80 -2.73 -10.70
CA ARG A 171 9.74 -3.23 -9.81
C ARG A 171 8.87 -4.27 -10.53
N PHE A 172 8.32 -5.16 -9.72
CA PHE A 172 7.31 -6.13 -10.15
C PHE A 172 5.93 -5.49 -10.20
N PHE A 173 5.12 -5.84 -11.20
CA PHE A 173 3.76 -5.36 -11.37
C PHE A 173 2.81 -6.51 -11.74
N SER A 174 1.55 -6.35 -11.37
CA SER A 174 0.42 -7.20 -11.78
C SER A 174 -0.83 -6.35 -11.97
N TYR A 175 -1.43 -6.37 -13.16
CA TYR A 175 -2.73 -5.76 -13.50
C TYR A 175 -3.30 -6.32 -14.81
#